data_AF-A0A974ZPN9-F1
#
_entry.id   AF-A0A974ZPN9-F1
#
_cell.length_a   1.000
_cell.length_b   1.000
_cell.length_c   1.000
_cell.angle_alpha   90.00
_cell.angle_beta   90.00
_cell.angle_gamma   90.00
#
_symmetry.space_group_name_H-M   'P 1'
#
loop_
_entity.id
_entity.type
_entity.pdbx_description
1 polymer ?
#
loop_
_entity_poly.entity_id
_entity_poly.type
_entity_poly.pdbx_seq_one_letter_code
_entity_poly.pdbx_strand_id
1 'polypeptide(L)'
;MSGFERRKKHAPYSRQLNDARGSIAILTGREAWRRAASRSWFVGRKLVLPFGEDPEAFVWPVADTNCIVFGFGDPEPWETLDRLSVELIQSGALFVIWNLAEDDGPATLYRPASGEGTS
;
A
#
# COMPACT_ATOMS: atom_id res chain seq x y z
N MET A 1 30.01 -15.38 -0.59
CA MET A 1 28.95 -15.44 -1.62
C MET A 1 28.40 -14.04 -1.76
N SER A 2 28.74 -13.34 -2.84
CA SER A 2 28.24 -11.99 -3.12
C SER A 2 26.77 -12.13 -3.55
N GLY A 3 25.85 -11.82 -2.65
CA GLY A 3 24.43 -11.76 -2.96
C GLY A 3 24.17 -10.53 -3.82
N PHE A 4 23.61 -10.74 -5.01
CA PHE A 4 22.99 -9.65 -5.75
C PHE A 4 21.77 -9.20 -4.93
N GLU A 5 21.88 -8.09 -4.20
CA GLU A 5 20.71 -7.40 -3.69
C GLU A 5 19.81 -7.07 -4.88
N ARG A 6 18.61 -7.68 -4.93
CA ARG A 6 17.61 -7.30 -5.93
C ARG A 6 17.27 -5.83 -5.69
N ARG A 7 17.57 -4.98 -6.66
CA ARG A 7 17.17 -3.57 -6.60
C ARG A 7 15.64 -3.49 -6.54
N LYS A 8 15.11 -2.90 -5.45
CA LYS A 8 13.68 -2.60 -5.32
C LYS A 8 13.22 -1.70 -6.48
N LYS A 9 12.03 -1.95 -7.00
CA LYS A 9 11.38 -1.13 -8.04
C LYS A 9 10.66 0.05 -7.38
N HIS A 10 10.43 1.15 -8.08
CA HIS A 10 9.51 2.15 -7.54
C HIS A 10 8.07 1.63 -7.63
N ALA A 11 7.28 1.81 -6.57
CA ALA A 11 5.85 1.53 -6.62
C ALA A 11 5.21 2.28 -7.81
N PRO A 12 4.36 1.62 -8.62
CA PRO A 12 3.63 2.29 -9.69
C PRO A 12 2.93 3.57 -9.20
N TYR A 13 2.88 4.58 -10.07
CA TYR A 13 2.36 5.93 -9.79
C TYR A 13 3.17 6.77 -8.78
N SER A 14 4.28 6.26 -8.24
CA SER A 14 5.20 7.02 -7.34
C SER A 14 5.68 8.37 -7.88
N ARG A 15 5.84 8.51 -9.20
CA ARG A 15 6.26 9.77 -9.83
C ARG A 15 5.20 10.87 -9.81
N GLN A 16 3.94 10.54 -9.47
CA GLN A 16 2.84 11.49 -9.42
C GLN A 16 2.65 12.11 -8.03
N LEU A 17 3.47 11.72 -7.07
CA LEU A 17 3.44 12.24 -5.71
C LEU A 17 4.17 13.59 -5.62
N ASN A 18 3.69 14.61 -6.34
CA ASN A 18 4.21 15.98 -6.21
C ASN A 18 3.47 16.71 -5.08
N ASP A 19 4.21 17.12 -4.04
CA ASP A 19 3.96 18.14 -2.98
C ASP A 19 2.56 18.30 -2.35
N ALA A 20 1.62 17.42 -2.64
CA ALA A 20 0.28 17.45 -2.09
C ALA A 20 0.26 16.85 -0.68
N ARG A 21 -0.21 17.64 0.30
CA ARG A 21 -0.49 17.18 1.66
C ARG A 21 -1.75 16.30 1.69
N GLY A 22 -1.77 15.27 2.53
CA GLY A 22 -2.93 14.39 2.74
C GLY A 22 -2.59 12.90 2.67
N SER A 23 -3.57 12.01 2.86
CA SER A 23 -3.35 10.56 2.81
C SER A 23 -2.97 10.05 1.40
N ILE A 24 -2.25 8.94 1.33
CA ILE A 24 -2.01 8.20 0.07
C ILE A 24 -2.93 6.98 0.04
N ALA A 25 -3.62 6.80 -1.09
CA ALA A 25 -4.33 5.57 -1.38
C ALA A 25 -3.36 4.52 -1.96
N ILE A 26 -3.32 3.34 -1.34
CA ILE A 26 -2.57 2.18 -1.83
C ILE A 26 -3.58 1.21 -2.42
N LEU A 27 -3.59 1.07 -3.74
CA LEU A 27 -4.59 0.24 -4.42
C LEU A 27 -4.03 -1.15 -4.66
N THR A 28 -4.84 -2.16 -4.36
CA THR A 28 -4.48 -3.56 -4.54
C THR A 28 -5.67 -4.38 -5.05
N GLY A 29 -5.42 -5.63 -5.40
CA GLY A 29 -6.39 -6.53 -6.02
C GLY A 29 -6.38 -6.48 -7.55
N ARG A 30 -7.12 -7.40 -8.18
CA ARG A 30 -7.09 -7.64 -9.63
C ARG A 30 -7.44 -6.39 -10.45
N GLU A 31 -8.28 -5.50 -9.92
CA GLU A 31 -8.71 -4.28 -10.61
C GLU A 31 -7.95 -3.00 -10.21
N ALA A 32 -6.91 -3.11 -9.37
CA ALA A 32 -6.18 -1.96 -8.84
C ALA A 32 -5.67 -1.00 -9.92
N TRP A 33 -5.18 -1.53 -11.05
CA TRP A 33 -4.70 -0.74 -12.18
C TRP A 33 -5.82 0.08 -12.86
N ARG A 34 -6.97 -0.55 -13.09
CA ARG A 34 -8.15 0.09 -13.66
C ARG A 34 -8.62 1.23 -12.76
N ARG A 35 -8.61 1.01 -11.45
CA ARG A 35 -8.99 2.00 -10.45
C ARG A 35 -7.96 3.12 -10.35
N ALA A 36 -6.66 2.83 -10.35
CA ALA A 36 -5.60 3.84 -10.32
C ALA A 36 -5.73 4.87 -11.45
N ALA A 37 -6.09 4.41 -12.65
CA ALA A 37 -6.27 5.26 -13.83
C ALA A 37 -7.52 6.17 -13.75
N SER A 38 -8.52 5.83 -12.93
CA SER A 38 -9.75 6.61 -12.83
C SER A 38 -9.49 7.94 -12.11
N ARG A 39 -9.93 9.04 -12.73
CA ARG A 39 -9.75 10.41 -12.22
C ARG A 39 -10.90 10.89 -11.33
N SER A 40 -12.05 10.21 -11.35
CA SER A 40 -13.27 10.66 -10.67
C SER A 40 -13.50 10.00 -9.31
N TRP A 41 -13.06 8.76 -9.11
CA TRP A 41 -13.39 8.01 -7.88
C TRP A 41 -12.59 8.45 -6.65
N PHE A 42 -11.34 8.86 -6.86
CA PHE A 42 -10.45 9.34 -5.80
C PHE A 42 -9.57 10.45 -6.37
N VAL A 43 -9.76 11.65 -5.83
CA VAL A 43 -9.01 12.84 -6.20
C VAL A 43 -7.89 12.99 -5.17
N GLY A 44 -6.78 12.29 -5.41
CA GLY A 44 -5.66 12.27 -4.47
C GLY A 44 -4.50 11.39 -4.94
N ARG A 45 -3.50 11.26 -4.07
CA ARG A 45 -2.27 10.49 -4.32
C ARG A 45 -2.56 8.99 -4.30
N LYS A 46 -2.10 8.29 -5.34
CA LYS A 46 -2.33 6.85 -5.51
C LYS A 46 -1.00 6.14 -5.75
N LEU A 47 -0.83 4.99 -5.11
CA LEU A 47 0.16 3.98 -5.45
C LEU A 47 -0.57 2.67 -5.72
N VAL A 48 0.08 1.74 -6.42
CA VAL A 48 -0.51 0.43 -6.72
C VAL A 48 0.45 -0.66 -6.28
N LEU A 49 -0.06 -1.66 -5.55
CA LEU A 49 0.55 -2.98 -5.50
C LEU A 49 -0.04 -3.79 -6.67
N PRO A 50 0.74 -4.17 -7.69
CA PRO A 50 0.21 -5.02 -8.76
C PRO A 50 -0.21 -6.38 -8.19
N PHE A 51 -1.33 -6.89 -8.67
CA PHE A 51 -1.92 -8.12 -8.13
C PHE A 51 -0.94 -9.30 -8.16
N GLY A 52 -0.73 -9.94 -7.00
CA GLY A 52 0.16 -11.08 -6.81
C GLY A 52 1.66 -10.75 -6.75
N GLU A 53 2.05 -9.47 -6.79
CA GLU A 53 3.45 -9.08 -6.59
C GLU A 53 3.81 -9.00 -5.11
N ASP A 54 5.10 -9.13 -4.84
CA ASP A 54 5.67 -9.03 -3.50
C ASP A 54 5.77 -7.55 -3.06
N PRO A 55 5.14 -7.12 -1.96
CA PRO A 55 5.24 -5.75 -1.46
C PRO A 55 6.69 -5.29 -1.19
N GLU A 56 7.57 -6.22 -0.77
CA GLU A 56 8.97 -5.95 -0.46
C GLU A 56 9.80 -5.65 -1.72
N ALA A 57 9.30 -6.00 -2.89
CA ALA A 57 9.96 -5.70 -4.16
C ALA A 57 9.89 -4.22 -4.53
N PHE A 58 9.18 -3.39 -3.76
CA PHE A 58 8.92 -1.98 -4.07
C PHE A 58 9.49 -1.01 -3.03
N VAL A 59 9.92 0.15 -3.53
CA VAL A 59 10.16 1.36 -2.75
C VAL A 59 8.84 2.13 -2.63
N TRP A 60 8.40 2.36 -1.40
CA TRP A 60 7.16 3.05 -1.08
C TRP A 60 7.44 4.49 -0.60
N PRO A 61 7.20 5.51 -1.43
CA PRO A 61 7.42 6.91 -1.06
C PRO A 61 6.27 7.46 -0.18
N VAL A 62 6.16 6.94 1.05
CA VAL A 62 5.01 7.20 1.96
C VAL A 62 5.40 7.82 3.30
N ALA A 63 6.64 8.30 3.44
CA ALA A 63 7.14 8.91 4.66
C ALA A 63 6.22 10.06 5.15
N ASP A 64 6.04 10.12 6.48
CA ASP A 64 5.23 11.12 7.19
C ASP A 64 3.80 11.27 6.65
N THR A 65 3.25 10.18 6.11
CA THR A 65 1.93 10.18 5.47
C THR A 65 1.05 9.03 5.99
N ASN A 66 -0.25 9.28 6.06
CA ASN A 66 -1.26 8.25 6.34
C ASN A 66 -1.54 7.42 5.08
N CYS A 67 -1.54 6.10 5.18
CA CYS A 67 -1.85 5.21 4.07
C CYS A 67 -3.23 4.58 4.24
N ILE A 68 -4.01 4.54 3.16
CA ILE A 68 -5.29 3.81 3.10
C ILE A 68 -5.19 2.76 2.00
N VAL A 69 -5.22 1.48 2.38
CA VAL A 69 -5.19 0.34 1.45
C VAL A 69 -6.60 0.05 0.97
N PHE A 70 -6.79 0.03 -0.35
CA PHE A 70 -8.05 -0.30 -0.99
C PHE A 70 -7.91 -1.58 -1.81
N GLY A 71 -8.78 -2.56 -1.57
CA GLY A 71 -8.91 -3.77 -2.39
C GLY A 71 -9.97 -3.60 -3.47
N PHE A 72 -9.69 -4.00 -4.71
CA PHE A 72 -10.65 -3.93 -5.82
C PHE A 72 -10.68 -5.21 -6.66
N GLY A 73 -11.89 -5.68 -6.97
CA GLY A 73 -12.11 -6.98 -7.59
C GLY A 73 -11.75 -8.08 -6.59
N ASP A 74 -10.89 -9.01 -7.00
CA ASP A 74 -10.31 -9.98 -6.07
C ASP A 74 -9.28 -9.27 -5.19
N PRO A 75 -9.46 -9.23 -3.85
CA PRO A 75 -8.47 -8.67 -2.95
C PRO A 75 -7.22 -9.56 -2.86
N GLU A 76 -6.11 -8.96 -2.45
CA GLU A 76 -4.93 -9.74 -2.05
C GLU A 76 -5.23 -10.62 -0.83
N PRO A 77 -4.53 -11.76 -0.67
CA PRO A 77 -4.57 -12.53 0.56
C PRO A 77 -4.20 -11.67 1.78
N TRP A 78 -4.79 -11.99 2.94
CA TRP A 78 -4.50 -11.30 4.20
C TRP A 78 -3.01 -11.20 4.53
N GLU A 79 -2.25 -12.27 4.25
CA GLU A 79 -0.80 -12.29 4.44
C GLU A 79 -0.06 -11.25 3.58
N THR A 80 -0.46 -11.09 2.31
CA THR A 80 0.11 -10.07 1.43
C THR A 80 -0.25 -8.66 1.91
N LEU A 81 -1.48 -8.45 2.40
CA LEU A 81 -1.92 -7.18 2.96
C LEU A 81 -1.16 -6.83 4.25
N ASP A 82 -0.88 -7.83 5.08
CA ASP A 82 -0.07 -7.68 6.30
C ASP A 82 1.37 -7.28 5.94
N ARG A 83 2.02 -8.01 5.04
CA ARG A 83 3.37 -7.68 4.54
C ARG A 83 3.44 -6.30 3.89
N LEU A 84 2.44 -5.94 3.10
CA LEU A 84 2.32 -4.59 2.54
C LEU A 84 2.26 -3.53 3.65
N SER A 85 1.47 -3.77 4.69
CA SER A 85 1.32 -2.82 5.80
C SER A 85 2.62 -2.65 6.57
N VAL A 86 3.35 -3.75 6.82
CA VAL A 86 4.69 -3.72 7.42
C VAL A 86 5.65 -2.89 6.56
N GLU A 87 5.72 -3.14 5.25
CA GLU A 87 6.58 -2.37 4.35
C GLU A 87 6.24 -0.88 4.30
N LEU A 88 4.95 -0.52 4.33
CA LEU A 88 4.51 0.88 4.36
C LEU A 88 4.92 1.58 5.66
N ILE A 89 4.77 0.92 6.82
CA ILE A 89 5.20 1.44 8.12
C ILE A 89 6.73 1.59 8.16
N GLN A 90 7.48 0.57 7.71
CA GLN A 90 8.94 0.64 7.63
C GLN A 90 9.42 1.74 6.67
N SER A 91 8.62 2.07 5.66
CA SER A 91 8.86 3.19 4.73
C SER A 91 8.43 4.56 5.28
N GLY A 92 7.99 4.64 6.54
CA GLY A 92 7.69 5.87 7.25
C GLY A 92 6.22 6.30 7.23
N ALA A 93 5.27 5.43 6.87
CA ALA A 93 3.85 5.73 7.02
C ALA A 93 3.48 5.90 8.50
N LEU A 94 2.65 6.90 8.83
CA LEU A 94 2.23 7.17 10.21
C LEU A 94 1.25 6.11 10.73
N PHE A 95 0.35 5.65 9.87
CA PHE A 95 -0.52 4.51 10.10
C PHE A 95 -1.05 3.98 8.76
N VAL A 96 -1.54 2.74 8.79
CA VAL A 96 -2.17 2.07 7.66
C VAL A 96 -3.61 1.71 8.03
N ILE A 97 -4.57 2.06 7.17
CA ILE A 97 -5.98 1.66 7.30
C ILE A 97 -6.33 0.76 6.13
N TRP A 98 -7.04 -0.33 6.37
CA TRP A 98 -7.58 -1.20 5.34
C TRP A 98 -9.04 -0.86 5.07
N ASN A 99 -9.35 -0.55 3.82
CA ASN A 99 -10.70 -0.43 3.31
C ASN A 99 -10.87 -1.41 2.14
N LEU A 100 -11.24 -2.65 2.48
CA LEU A 100 -11.28 -3.77 1.52
C LEU A 100 -12.69 -4.03 0.97
N ALA A 101 -13.68 -3.24 1.37
CA ALA A 101 -15.03 -3.38 0.85
C ALA A 101 -15.15 -2.60 -0.47
N GLU A 102 -15.67 -3.27 -1.50
CA GLU A 102 -15.87 -2.66 -2.82
C GLU A 102 -16.85 -1.48 -2.78
N ASP A 103 -17.78 -1.48 -1.81
CA ASP A 103 -18.85 -0.50 -1.62
C ASP A 103 -19.05 -0.17 -0.12
N ASP A 104 -18.40 0.90 0.38
CA ASP A 104 -18.69 1.57 1.67
C ASP A 104 -18.67 0.72 2.97
N GLY A 105 -17.99 -0.42 2.97
CA GLY A 105 -17.81 -1.21 4.20
C GLY A 105 -16.91 -0.53 5.23
N PRO A 106 -16.97 -0.97 6.50
CA PRO A 106 -16.24 -0.32 7.58
C PRO A 106 -14.73 -0.43 7.36
N ALA A 107 -14.06 0.73 7.32
CA ALA A 107 -12.61 0.78 7.31
C ALA A 107 -12.05 0.20 8.63
N THR A 108 -11.09 -0.70 8.50
CA THR A 108 -10.43 -1.35 9.63
C THR A 108 -9.04 -0.74 9.80
N LEU A 109 -8.76 -0.15 10.97
CA LEU A 109 -7.41 0.32 11.30
C LEU A 109 -6.49 -0.91 11.45
N TYR A 110 -5.43 -0.97 10.64
CA TYR A 110 -4.43 -2.01 10.80
C TYR A 110 -3.64 -1.74 12.08
N ARG A 111 -3.51 -2.78 12.91
CA ARG A 111 -2.57 -2.82 14.02
C ARG A 111 -1.67 -4.02 13.77
N PRO A 112 -0.34 -3.83 13.63
CA PRO A 112 0.55 -4.97 13.57
C PRO A 112 0.30 -5.81 14.82
N ALA A 113 0.29 -7.14 14.66
CA ALA A 113 0.34 -8.02 15.82
C ALA A 113 1.53 -7.55 16.64
N SER A 114 1.31 -7.17 17.90
CA SER A 114 2.37 -6.70 18.79
C SER A 114 3.47 -7.75 18.72
N GLY A 115 4.57 -7.43 18.04
CA GLY A 115 5.76 -8.24 18.16
C GLY A 115 6.07 -8.25 19.64
N GLU A 116 6.07 -9.42 20.26
CA GLU A 116 6.69 -9.56 21.56
C GLU A 116 8.15 -9.14 21.39
N GLY A 117 8.40 -7.86 21.66
CA GLY A 117 9.71 -7.36 21.97
C GLY A 117 10.18 -8.14 23.18
N THR A 118 11.04 -9.11 22.96
CA THR A 118 11.95 -9.60 23.98
C THR A 118 13.33 -9.11 23.62
N SER A 119 13.76 -8.20 24.49
CA SER A 119 15.08 -7.64 24.81
C SER A 119 16.32 -8.25 24.15
#